data_AF-A0A2D0JXJ8-F1
#
_entry.id   AF-A0A2D0JXJ8-F1
#
_cell.length_a   1.000
_cell.length_b   1.000
_cell.length_c   1.000
_cell.angle_alpha   90.00
_cell.angle_beta   90.00
_cell.angle_gamma   90.00
#
_symmetry.space_group_name_H-M   'P 1'
#
loop_
_entity.id
_entity.type
_entity.pdbx_description
1 polymer ?
#
loop_
_entity_poly.entity_id
_entity_poly.type
_entity_poly.pdbx_seq_one_letter_code
_entity_poly.pdbx_strand_id
1 'polypeptide(L)'
;MNSIKKYRKIAKLKQKDLAELVGLTPSAISHYETGIRVPDIIISKRLIHALEGKGVKCSLDQLFEDEVVQAHELRPDLPKVFPPPERE
;
A
#
# COMPACT_ATOMS: atom_id res chain seq x y z
N MET A 1 2.54 -1.44 -6.36
CA MET A 1 3.62 -1.34 -5.34
C MET A 1 3.10 -0.59 -4.11
N ASN A 2 3.32 -1.10 -2.88
CA ASN A 2 2.89 -0.37 -1.67
C ASN A 2 3.98 0.53 -1.07
N SER A 3 3.55 1.45 -0.21
CA SER A 3 4.42 2.44 0.46
C SER A 3 4.82 2.06 1.88
N ILE A 4 4.52 0.84 2.37
CA ILE A 4 4.81 0.40 3.75
C ILE A 4 6.31 0.55 4.07
N LYS A 5 7.18 0.11 3.16
CA LYS A 5 8.64 0.21 3.34
C LYS A 5 9.12 1.66 3.43
N LYS A 6 8.48 2.58 2.70
CA LYS A 6 8.78 4.02 2.72
C LYS A 6 8.43 4.60 4.09
N TYR A 7 7.21 4.39 4.57
CA TYR A 7 6.77 4.88 5.87
C TYR A 7 7.54 4.27 7.04
N ARG A 8 7.89 2.98 6.97
CA ARG A 8 8.74 2.34 7.97
C ARG A 8 10.11 3.01 8.08
N LYS A 9 10.72 3.35 6.94
CA LYS A 9 12.02 4.05 6.91
C LYS A 9 11.91 5.48 7.47
N ILE A 10 10.83 6.19 7.16
CA ILE A 10 10.56 7.53 7.73
C ILE A 10 10.43 7.44 9.26
N ALA A 11 9.75 6.40 9.76
CA ALA A 11 9.64 6.10 11.19
C ALA A 11 10.95 5.58 11.83
N LYS A 12 12.03 5.42 11.06
CA LYS A 12 13.33 4.85 11.49
C LYS A 12 13.21 3.46 12.13
N LEU A 13 12.25 2.65 11.69
CA LEU A 13 12.01 1.29 12.21
C LEU A 13 12.69 0.23 11.33
N LYS A 14 13.18 -0.85 11.95
CA LYS A 14 13.50 -2.09 11.21
C LYS A 14 12.22 -2.90 11.01
N GLN A 15 12.26 -3.88 10.11
CA GLN A 15 11.12 -4.77 9.88
C GLN A 15 10.71 -5.53 11.16
N LYS A 16 11.68 -5.89 12.01
CA LYS A 16 11.43 -6.52 13.31
C LYS A 16 10.69 -5.59 14.27
N ASP A 17 11.13 -4.34 14.39
CA ASP A 17 10.47 -3.35 15.27
C ASP A 17 9.01 -3.10 14.84
N LEU A 18 8.77 -2.94 13.54
CA LEU A 18 7.40 -2.78 13.04
C LEU A 18 6.55 -4.04 13.27
N ALA A 19 7.15 -5.22 13.10
CA ALA A 19 6.48 -6.48 13.37
C ALA A 19 6.07 -6.61 14.84
N GLU A 20 6.95 -6.25 15.79
CA GLU A 20 6.65 -6.24 17.22
C GLU A 20 5.52 -5.26 17.57
N LEU A 21 5.55 -4.04 17.03
CA LEU A 21 4.50 -3.04 17.25
C LEU A 21 3.13 -3.49 16.73
N VAL A 22 3.12 -4.16 15.57
CA VAL A 22 1.90 -4.64 14.92
C VAL A 22 1.52 -6.04 15.41
N GLY A 23 2.30 -6.68 16.29
CA GLY A 23 2.06 -8.05 16.74
C GLY A 23 2.04 -9.07 15.60
N LEU A 24 2.98 -8.92 14.67
CA LEU A 24 3.21 -9.78 13.50
C LEU A 24 4.62 -10.36 13.52
N THR A 25 4.91 -11.26 12.58
CA THR A 25 6.28 -11.72 12.36
C THR A 25 7.03 -10.81 11.40
N PRO A 26 8.37 -10.70 11.52
CA PRO A 26 9.19 -9.93 10.58
C PRO A 26 9.01 -10.39 9.12
N SER A 27 8.82 -11.70 8.91
CA SER A 27 8.53 -12.27 7.59
C SER A 27 7.21 -11.80 7.01
N ALA A 28 6.16 -11.63 7.85
CA ALA A 28 4.89 -11.09 7.39
C ALA A 28 5.05 -9.64 6.89
N ILE A 29 5.76 -8.79 7.64
CA ILE A 29 6.09 -7.43 7.21
C ILE A 29 6.87 -7.44 5.89
N SER A 30 7.86 -8.32 5.76
CA SER A 30 8.62 -8.47 4.51
C SER A 30 7.71 -8.82 3.32
N HIS A 31 6.79 -9.79 3.49
CA HIS A 31 5.84 -10.16 2.44
C HIS A 31 4.90 -9.02 2.05
N TYR A 32 4.50 -8.19 3.01
CA TYR A 32 3.71 -7.00 2.71
C TYR A 32 4.55 -5.98 1.96
N GLU A 33 5.78 -5.68 2.39
CA GLU A 33 6.66 -4.72 1.72
C GLU A 33 7.05 -5.11 0.29
N THR A 34 7.14 -6.41 0.00
CA THR A 34 7.43 -6.91 -1.36
C THR A 34 6.18 -7.08 -2.21
N GLY A 35 4.98 -6.92 -1.64
CA GLY A 35 3.71 -7.14 -2.33
C GLY A 35 3.36 -8.62 -2.55
N ILE A 36 4.10 -9.56 -1.97
CA ILE A 36 3.78 -11.00 -2.01
C ILE A 36 2.44 -11.27 -1.32
N ARG A 37 2.13 -10.51 -0.27
CA ARG A 37 0.84 -10.55 0.42
C ARG A 37 0.26 -9.15 0.51
N VAL A 38 -1.06 -9.08 0.48
CA VAL A 38 -1.81 -7.86 0.79
C VAL A 38 -2.31 -7.97 2.23
N PRO A 39 -2.01 -6.99 3.11
CA PRO A 39 -2.57 -6.98 4.46
C PRO A 39 -4.07 -6.69 4.43
N ASP A 40 -4.82 -7.40 5.26
CA ASP A 40 -6.25 -7.17 5.46
C ASP A 40 -6.51 -5.82 6.16
N ILE A 41 -7.74 -5.29 6.09
CA ILE A 41 -8.11 -4.00 6.69
C ILE A 41 -7.74 -3.90 8.18
N ILE A 42 -7.84 -5.01 8.93
CA ILE A 42 -7.46 -5.05 10.34
C ILE A 42 -5.95 -4.82 10.50
N ILE A 43 -5.14 -5.51 9.69
CA ILE A 43 -3.68 -5.38 9.70
C ILE A 43 -3.25 -3.99 9.23
N SER A 44 -3.91 -3.46 8.20
CA SER A 44 -3.67 -2.13 7.67
C SER A 44 -3.92 -1.05 8.71
N LYS A 45 -5.00 -1.14 9.49
CA LYS A 45 -5.24 -0.24 10.63
C LYS A 45 -4.16 -0.35 11.70
N ARG A 46 -3.73 -1.56 12.05
CA ARG A 46 -2.65 -1.76 13.05
C ARG A 46 -1.32 -1.18 12.57
N LEU A 47 -1.00 -1.32 11.28
CA LEU A 47 0.18 -0.71 10.66
C LEU A 47 0.14 0.82 10.78
N ILE A 48 -1.00 1.45 10.45
CA ILE A 48 -1.18 2.89 10.58
C ILE A 48 -0.98 3.34 12.02
N HIS A 49 -1.66 2.70 12.99
CA HIS A 49 -1.52 3.06 14.40
C HIS A 49 -0.08 2.89 14.92
N ALA A 50 0.62 1.84 14.48
CA ALA A 50 2.02 1.63 14.85
C ALA A 50 2.94 2.73 14.29
N LEU A 51 2.68 3.21 13.08
CA LEU A 51 3.42 4.30 12.45
C LEU A 51 3.08 5.66 13.08
N GLU A 52 1.80 5.91 13.37
CA GLU A 52 1.34 7.13 14.06
C GLU A 52 1.97 7.25 15.45
N GLY A 53 2.08 6.14 16.18
CA GLY A 53 2.78 6.09 17.47
C GLY A 53 4.27 6.42 17.40
N LYS A 54 4.87 6.45 16.20
CA LYS A 54 6.25 6.88 15.95
C LYS A 54 6.35 8.29 15.35
N GLY A 55 5.24 9.02 15.29
CA GLY A 55 5.18 10.38 14.74
C GLY A 55 5.04 10.41 13.22
N VAL A 56 4.71 9.30 12.58
CA VAL A 56 4.48 9.22 11.14
C VAL A 56 2.98 9.09 10.89
N LYS A 57 2.35 10.18 10.45
CA LYS A 57 0.96 10.12 9.98
C LYS A 57 0.93 9.57 8.55
N CYS A 58 0.16 8.50 8.36
CA CYS A 58 -0.13 7.93 7.05
C CYS A 58 -1.57 7.45 7.00
N SER A 59 -2.26 7.72 5.89
CA SER A 59 -3.61 7.21 5.63
C SER A 59 -3.56 5.85 4.92
N LEU A 60 -4.68 5.11 4.90
CA LEU A 60 -4.78 3.86 4.13
C LEU A 60 -4.43 4.08 2.66
N ASP A 61 -4.98 5.15 2.07
CA ASP A 61 -4.74 5.52 0.67
C ASP A 61 -3.25 5.72 0.40
N GLN A 62 -2.57 6.49 1.25
CA GLN A 62 -1.12 6.70 1.17
C GLN A 62 -0.29 5.41 1.39
N LEU A 63 -0.74 4.50 2.26
CA LEU A 63 -0.03 3.26 2.55
C LEU A 63 -0.06 2.30 1.35
N PHE A 64 -1.16 2.32 0.59
CA PHE A 64 -1.43 1.48 -0.57
C PHE A 64 -1.49 2.24 -1.89
N GLU A 65 -1.03 3.49 -1.92
CA GLU A 65 -0.86 4.29 -3.13
C GLU A 65 0.13 3.54 -4.02
N ASP A 66 -0.40 2.75 -4.94
CA ASP A 66 0.22 2.57 -6.25
C ASP A 66 0.18 3.95 -6.88
N GLU A 67 1.29 4.40 -7.47
CA GLU A 67 1.15 5.42 -8.51
C GLU A 67 0.13 4.86 -9.48
N VAL A 68 -1.08 5.41 -9.43
CA VAL A 68 -2.16 5.12 -10.36
C VAL A 68 -1.60 5.53 -11.70
N VAL A 69 -0.91 4.60 -12.38
CA VAL A 69 -0.76 4.67 -13.81
C VAL A 69 -2.18 4.65 -14.31
N GLN A 70 -2.68 5.85 -14.59
CA GLN A 70 -3.94 6.03 -15.27
C GLN A 70 -3.85 5.13 -16.50
N ALA A 71 -4.84 4.25 -16.71
CA ALA A 71 -4.82 3.31 -17.83
C ALA A 71 -4.59 4.02 -19.19
N HIS A 72 -4.88 5.32 -19.24
CA HIS A 72 -4.62 6.21 -20.38
C HIS A 72 -3.12 6.41 -20.69
N GLU A 73 -2.22 6.28 -19.73
CA GLU A 73 -0.77 6.49 -19.93
C GLU A 73 -0.10 5.24 -20.54
N LEU A 74 -0.62 4.03 -20.26
CA LEU A 74 -0.14 2.79 -20.88
C LEU A 74 -0.80 2.47 -22.22
N ARG A 75 -2.01 2.98 -22.47
CA ARG A 75 -2.74 2.80 -23.75
C ARG A 75 -3.46 4.08 -24.16
N PRO A 76 -2.81 4.97 -24.93
CA PRO A 76 -3.48 6.15 -25.47
C PRO A 76 -4.59 5.79 -26.48
N ASP A 77 -4.60 4.56 -26.97
CA ASP A 77 -5.56 3.97 -27.91
C ASP A 77 -6.89 3.52 -27.26
N LEU A 78 -6.99 3.48 -25.93
CA LEU A 78 -8.19 3.00 -25.27
C LEU A 78 -9.32 4.05 -25.36
N PRO A 79 -10.52 3.70 -25.88
CA PRO A 79 -11.63 4.64 -25.96
C PRO A 79 -12.06 5.10 -24.56
N LYS A 80 -12.26 6.41 -24.40
CA LYS A 80 -12.62 7.07 -23.12
C LYS A 80 -14.03 6.78 -22.63
N VAL A 81 -14.86 6.09 -23.42
CA VAL A 81 -16.28 5.87 -23.14
C VAL A 81 -16.53 4.37 -23.03
N PHE A 82 -17.07 3.97 -21.88
CA PHE A 82 -17.55 2.62 -21.59
C PHE A 82 -19.05 2.70 -21.29
N PRO A 83 -19.91 1.83 -21.85
CA PRO A 83 -19.62 0.72 -22.76
C PRO A 83 -19.35 1.20 -24.22
N PRO A 84 -18.73 0.35 -25.07
CA PRO A 84 -18.59 0.68 -26.49
C PRO A 84 -19.99 0.91 -27.11
N PRO A 85 -20.15 1.92 -27.99
CA PRO A 85 -21.42 2.12 -28.67
C PRO A 85 -21.78 0.85 -29.43
N GLU A 86 -22.97 0.32 -29.17
CA GLU A 86 -23.51 -0.84 -29.87
C GLU A 86 -23.51 -0.52 -31.36
N ARG A 87 -22.87 -1.38 -32.15
CA ARG A 87 -22.90 -1.26 -33.61
C ARG A 87 -24.28 -1.72 -34.06
N GLU A 88 -25.10 -0.79 -34.57
CA GLU A 88 -26.34 -1.09 -35.32
C GLU A 88 -26.07 -1.97 -36.55
#